data_AF-A0A8K0UMB0-F1
#
_entry.id   AF-A0A8K0UMB0-F1
#
_cell.length_a   1.000
_cell.length_b   1.000
_cell.length_c   1.000
_cell.angle_alpha   90.00
_cell.angle_beta   90.00
_cell.angle_gamma   90.00
#
_symmetry.space_group_name_H-M   'P 1'
#
loop_
_entity.id
_entity.type
_entity.pdbx_description
1 polymer ?
#
loop_
_entity_poly.entity_id
_entity_poly.type
_entity_poly.pdbx_seq_one_letter_code
_entity_poly.pdbx_strand_id
1 'polypeptide(L)'
;MQRKKPFSAKQRKAQLQQKRAIKRGDIDPPPPQDRHKKSRRAAVPIADGSSSREAVAESTRRLQSHFVKLPQKFLEDTKQLAAILHLPRPIPADAALLHIDAAAIASASQDLALQRSDSEESQNQAAKLTCPKRPKWRYDMSKKEVEKNEEGLFGKWLDQADEIVNDWCDVSMDSSSPSNSMNSASDVTHEMPRAPTSFERNLEVWRQLWRVTEISQIILILLDSRCPLLHFPPSLSAYLSSPHIANRTRTILVLTKVDITGHTRADEWTRFLKIKFPRLPIVRVEAYADTVNPESGAAAGRRAHQPHIPPKFRQSLVQALREMHDELLQPPDRLKGHPERLAKWKPSVRRNVSWDAVLSAQGGQVGTAVGGATAPRPSHDEPRPGGASGDEDDGSETEPEYLTIGLIGQPNVGKSSLLNALFGIPKVKASRTPGKTKHFQTLFWTPEVRLVDCPGLVMPNLIPMEVQVLSGILPISRVSAIPLCIYHAARLLPLERLFNLTHPSLTEAPVADKRTWREPRVVESGSERKAVGEQKWTAMDILTAYALKKGWVTAKAGRPDVNRAGNFSTSLIFVSLK
;
A
#
# COMPACT_ATOMS: atom_id res chain seq x y z
N MET A 1 -1.45 37.69 9.93
CA MET A 1 -1.98 37.07 11.18
C MET A 1 -0.97 37.27 12.29
N GLN A 2 -1.32 37.97 13.37
CA GLN A 2 -0.42 38.14 14.53
C GLN A 2 -0.23 36.81 15.26
N ARG A 3 1.03 36.43 15.49
CA ARG A 3 1.44 35.19 16.16
C ARG A 3 0.98 35.25 17.63
N LYS A 4 0.14 34.31 18.07
CA LYS A 4 -0.31 34.23 19.48
C LYS A 4 0.90 34.00 20.38
N LYS A 5 1.12 34.89 21.36
CA LYS A 5 2.15 34.72 22.39
C LYS A 5 1.85 33.44 23.21
N PRO A 6 2.84 32.56 23.44
CA PRO A 6 2.63 31.37 24.25
C PRO A 6 2.41 31.74 25.72
N PHE A 7 1.44 31.10 26.37
CA PHE A 7 1.19 31.27 27.81
C PHE A 7 2.39 30.75 28.62
N SER A 8 2.86 31.54 29.57
CA SER A 8 3.87 31.10 30.54
C SER A 8 3.38 29.88 31.32
N ALA A 9 4.27 28.92 31.58
CA ALA A 9 3.95 27.71 32.34
C ALA A 9 3.32 28.01 33.69
N LYS A 10 3.69 29.14 34.32
CA LYS A 10 3.12 29.62 35.59
C LYS A 10 1.65 30.02 35.44
N GLN A 11 1.29 30.72 34.35
CA GLN A 11 -0.10 31.10 34.04
C GLN A 11 -0.97 29.88 33.73
N ARG A 12 -0.41 28.87 33.03
CA ARG A 12 -1.14 27.64 32.70
C ARG A 12 -1.44 26.80 33.95
N LYS A 13 -0.51 26.76 34.92
CA LYS A 13 -0.71 26.08 36.22
C LYS A 13 -1.77 26.78 37.07
N ALA A 14 -1.75 28.12 37.12
CA ALA A 14 -2.76 28.92 37.82
C ALA A 14 -4.17 28.73 37.22
N GLN A 15 -4.31 28.76 35.89
CA GLN A 15 -5.61 28.52 35.24
C GLN A 15 -6.16 27.12 35.49
N LEU A 16 -5.29 26.10 35.57
CA LEU A 16 -5.70 24.73 35.90
C LEU A 16 -6.14 24.58 37.35
N GLN A 17 -5.49 25.27 38.29
CA GLN A 17 -5.92 25.31 39.69
C GLN A 17 -7.26 26.02 39.84
N GLN A 18 -7.44 27.16 39.16
CA GLN A 18 -8.67 27.93 39.20
C GLN A 18 -9.86 27.15 38.60
N LYS A 19 -9.65 26.44 37.49
CA LYS A 19 -10.68 25.53 36.91
C LYS A 19 -11.03 24.36 37.82
N ARG A 20 -10.09 23.88 38.63
CA ARG A 20 -10.34 22.80 39.60
C ARG A 20 -11.10 23.31 40.81
N ALA A 21 -10.80 24.52 41.29
CA ALA A 21 -11.54 25.18 42.36
C ALA A 21 -12.99 25.45 41.95
N ILE A 22 -13.23 25.96 40.74
CA ILE A 22 -14.59 26.16 40.19
C ILE A 22 -15.35 24.82 40.09
N LYS A 23 -14.68 23.76 39.64
CA LYS A 23 -15.32 22.43 39.52
C LYS A 23 -15.61 21.76 40.87
N ARG A 24 -14.91 22.17 41.93
CA ARG A 24 -15.09 21.69 43.29
C ARG A 24 -16.13 22.51 44.07
N GLY A 25 -16.58 23.64 43.51
CA GLY A 25 -17.57 24.53 44.12
C GLY A 25 -16.97 25.59 45.05
N ASP A 26 -15.64 25.70 45.11
CA ASP A 26 -14.95 26.62 46.03
C ASP A 26 -14.99 28.08 45.54
N ILE A 27 -15.27 28.31 44.24
CA ILE A 27 -15.30 29.63 43.59
C ILE A 27 -16.37 29.62 42.49
N ASP A 28 -17.20 30.65 42.43
CA ASP A 28 -18.20 30.81 41.37
C ASP A 28 -17.56 31.00 39.97
N PRO A 29 -18.18 30.44 38.91
CA PRO A 29 -17.67 30.62 37.55
C PRO A 29 -17.76 32.10 37.14
N PRO A 30 -16.75 32.63 36.42
CA PRO A 30 -16.78 34.02 35.99
C PRO A 30 -17.94 34.28 35.01
N PRO A 31 -18.54 35.47 35.03
CA PRO A 31 -19.66 35.82 34.16
C PRO A 31 -19.25 35.73 32.68
N PRO A 32 -20.17 35.33 31.78
CA PRO A 32 -19.90 35.22 30.36
C PRO A 32 -19.48 36.59 29.80
N GLN A 33 -18.28 36.67 29.24
CA GLN A 33 -17.81 37.89 28.59
C GLN A 33 -18.61 38.16 27.32
N ASP A 34 -19.25 39.33 27.27
CA ASP A 34 -19.91 39.86 26.07
C ASP A 34 -18.92 39.91 24.91
N ARG A 35 -19.18 39.11 23.89
CA ARG A 35 -18.45 39.18 22.63
C ARG A 35 -18.87 40.46 21.92
N HIS A 36 -18.11 41.53 22.09
CA HIS A 36 -18.22 42.73 21.27
C HIS A 36 -18.29 42.35 19.79
N LYS A 37 -19.44 42.65 19.17
CA LYS A 37 -19.66 42.66 17.72
C LYS A 37 -18.57 43.53 17.08
N LYS A 38 -17.54 42.91 16.49
CA LYS A 38 -16.66 43.61 15.57
C LYS A 38 -17.45 43.92 14.30
N SER A 39 -17.66 45.21 14.07
CA SER A 39 -18.14 45.82 12.83
C SER A 39 -17.63 45.07 11.60
N ARG A 40 -18.59 44.61 10.76
CA ARG A 40 -18.32 44.10 9.42
C ARG A 40 -17.81 45.26 8.58
N ARG A 41 -16.50 45.38 8.42
CA ARG A 41 -15.96 46.06 7.22
C ARG A 41 -16.43 45.23 6.03
N ALA A 42 -17.16 45.87 5.12
CA ALA A 42 -17.62 45.28 3.88
C ALA A 42 -16.44 44.60 3.18
N ALA A 43 -16.54 43.28 3.03
CA ALA A 43 -15.63 42.51 2.21
C ALA A 43 -16.01 42.77 0.75
N VAL A 44 -15.03 43.24 -0.03
CA VAL A 44 -15.03 43.13 -1.49
C VAL A 44 -15.35 41.67 -1.84
N PRO A 45 -16.26 41.38 -2.79
CA PRO A 45 -16.67 40.02 -3.08
C PRO A 45 -15.49 39.25 -3.68
N ILE A 46 -14.93 38.33 -2.90
CA ILE A 46 -14.09 37.25 -3.41
C ILE A 46 -15.02 36.07 -3.62
N ALA A 47 -15.06 35.58 -4.86
CA ALA A 47 -15.92 34.50 -5.31
C ALA A 47 -15.79 33.22 -4.47
N ASP A 48 -16.90 32.46 -4.44
CA ASP A 48 -17.16 31.20 -3.74
C ASP A 48 -15.99 30.21 -3.72
N GLY A 49 -15.46 29.92 -2.53
CA GLY A 49 -14.41 28.92 -2.30
C GLY A 49 -14.69 27.97 -1.12
N SER A 50 -15.85 28.05 -0.47
CA SER A 50 -16.22 27.18 0.65
C SER A 50 -16.80 25.84 0.18
N SER A 51 -17.68 25.84 -0.84
CA SER A 51 -18.30 24.61 -1.36
C SER A 51 -17.28 23.65 -1.99
N SER A 52 -16.23 24.20 -2.62
CA SER A 52 -15.17 23.39 -3.24
C SER A 52 -14.32 22.64 -2.21
N ARG A 53 -14.09 23.21 -1.01
CA ARG A 53 -13.32 22.54 0.05
C ARG A 53 -14.09 21.39 0.70
N GLU A 54 -15.40 21.56 0.88
CA GLU A 54 -16.27 20.49 1.40
C GLU A 54 -16.42 19.35 0.39
N ALA A 55 -16.64 19.66 -0.89
CA ALA A 55 -16.69 18.67 -1.96
C ALA A 55 -15.37 17.89 -2.11
N VAL A 56 -14.22 18.57 -2.03
CA VAL A 56 -12.90 17.92 -2.04
C VAL A 56 -12.70 17.06 -0.79
N ALA A 57 -13.13 17.51 0.38
CA ALA A 57 -13.03 16.73 1.62
C ALA A 57 -13.92 15.48 1.58
N GLU A 58 -15.12 15.58 1.03
CA GLU A 58 -16.06 14.47 0.85
C GLU A 58 -15.53 13.45 -0.17
N SER A 59 -15.08 13.90 -1.34
CA SER A 59 -14.41 13.07 -2.34
C SER A 59 -13.20 12.33 -1.74
N THR A 60 -12.43 13.01 -0.90
CA THR A 60 -11.27 12.40 -0.19
C THR A 60 -11.69 11.34 0.85
N ARG A 61 -12.90 11.43 1.42
CA ARG A 61 -13.44 10.39 2.32
C ARG A 61 -13.94 9.18 1.54
N ARG A 62 -14.55 9.38 0.37
CA ARG A 62 -15.03 8.31 -0.50
C ARG A 62 -13.91 7.41 -1.00
N LEU A 63 -12.70 7.93 -1.19
CA LEU A 63 -11.53 7.17 -1.66
C LEU A 63 -10.68 6.55 -0.52
N GLN A 64 -11.27 6.34 0.66
CA GLN A 64 -10.57 5.64 1.74
C GLN A 64 -10.69 4.12 1.57
N SER A 65 -9.55 3.45 1.56
CA SER A 65 -9.51 1.98 1.51
C SER A 65 -10.29 1.34 2.65
N HIS A 66 -10.99 0.26 2.30
CA HIS A 66 -11.80 -0.56 3.19
C HIS A 66 -11.37 -2.02 3.14
N PHE A 67 -11.23 -2.65 4.30
CA PHE A 67 -10.76 -4.04 4.46
C PHE A 67 -11.67 -4.77 5.45
N VAL A 68 -11.71 -6.09 5.36
CA VAL A 68 -12.44 -6.96 6.30
C VAL A 68 -11.93 -6.74 7.73
N LYS A 69 -12.85 -6.72 8.68
CA LYS A 69 -12.50 -6.74 10.11
C LYS A 69 -12.39 -8.18 10.57
N LEU A 70 -11.31 -8.51 11.28
CA LEU A 70 -11.11 -9.83 11.85
C LEU A 70 -12.17 -10.13 12.93
N PRO A 71 -12.73 -11.35 12.98
CA PRO A 71 -13.66 -11.76 14.03
C PRO A 71 -13.04 -11.63 15.43
N GLN A 72 -13.86 -11.28 16.43
CA GLN A 72 -13.38 -11.10 17.80
C GLN A 72 -12.76 -12.39 18.38
N LYS A 73 -13.39 -13.55 18.10
CA LYS A 73 -12.90 -14.87 18.48
C LYS A 73 -11.48 -15.11 17.96
N PHE A 74 -11.24 -14.86 16.66
CA PHE A 74 -9.91 -14.99 16.05
C PHE A 74 -8.85 -14.11 16.75
N LEU A 75 -9.22 -12.88 17.15
CA LEU A 75 -8.31 -11.98 17.86
C LEU A 75 -7.98 -12.46 19.27
N GLU A 76 -8.92 -13.09 19.95
CA GLU A 76 -8.73 -13.67 21.28
C GLU A 76 -7.87 -14.91 21.22
N ASP A 77 -8.17 -15.83 20.29
CA ASP A 77 -7.46 -17.08 20.08
C ASP A 77 -5.99 -16.82 19.72
N THR A 78 -5.73 -15.96 18.72
CA THR A 78 -4.36 -15.61 18.30
C THR A 78 -3.56 -14.92 19.39
N LYS A 79 -4.21 -14.14 20.27
CA LYS A 79 -3.56 -13.51 21.41
C LYS A 79 -3.18 -14.53 22.49
N GLN A 80 -4.04 -15.50 22.77
CA GLN A 80 -3.75 -16.58 23.71
C GLN A 80 -2.61 -17.46 23.19
N LEU A 81 -2.70 -17.88 21.93
CA LEU A 81 -1.66 -18.67 21.27
C LEU A 81 -0.31 -17.93 21.23
N ALA A 82 -0.30 -16.63 20.96
CA ALA A 82 0.92 -15.83 21.00
C ALA A 82 1.61 -15.78 22.39
N ALA A 83 0.90 -16.14 23.46
CA ALA A 83 1.43 -16.26 24.81
C ALA A 83 1.93 -17.67 25.17
N ILE A 84 1.56 -18.68 24.39
CA ILE A 84 1.83 -20.10 24.68
C ILE A 84 2.86 -20.65 23.68
N LEU A 85 2.75 -20.27 22.41
CA LEU A 85 3.61 -20.78 21.35
C LEU A 85 5.02 -20.21 21.46
N HIS A 86 5.95 -21.12 21.75
CA HIS A 86 7.37 -20.80 21.78
C HIS A 86 7.90 -20.56 20.36
N LEU A 87 8.77 -19.56 20.24
CA LEU A 87 9.45 -19.23 19.01
C LEU A 87 10.64 -20.19 18.79
N PRO A 88 10.75 -20.83 17.61
CA PRO A 88 11.85 -21.75 17.34
C PRO A 88 13.18 -21.00 17.29
N ARG A 89 14.17 -21.53 18.01
CA ARG A 89 15.56 -21.04 18.02
C ARG A 89 16.50 -22.25 17.89
N PRO A 90 17.51 -22.22 16.99
CA PRO A 90 17.76 -21.21 15.97
C PRO A 90 16.61 -21.09 14.96
N ILE A 91 16.55 -19.98 14.22
CA ILE A 91 15.53 -19.80 13.18
C ILE A 91 15.77 -20.83 12.08
N PRO A 92 14.76 -21.64 11.71
CA PRO A 92 14.88 -22.62 10.64
C PRO A 92 15.32 -21.96 9.32
N ALA A 93 16.25 -22.58 8.58
CA ALA A 93 16.79 -21.99 7.35
C ALA A 93 15.73 -21.90 6.23
N ASP A 94 14.80 -22.85 6.21
CA ASP A 94 13.62 -22.88 5.36
C ASP A 94 12.64 -21.73 5.65
N ALA A 95 12.65 -21.14 6.84
CA ALA A 95 11.83 -19.96 7.16
C ALA A 95 12.18 -18.74 6.29
N ALA A 96 13.38 -18.70 5.68
CA ALA A 96 13.76 -17.67 4.73
C ALA A 96 13.14 -17.87 3.33
N LEU A 97 12.61 -19.06 3.04
CA LEU A 97 11.96 -19.39 1.79
C LEU A 97 10.51 -18.90 1.84
N LEU A 98 10.14 -18.06 0.87
CA LEU A 98 8.75 -17.69 0.70
C LEU A 98 8.00 -18.87 0.07
N HIS A 99 7.32 -19.66 0.92
CA HIS A 99 6.38 -20.68 0.49
C HIS A 99 5.11 -20.00 -0.05
N ILE A 100 5.18 -19.51 -1.30
CA ILE A 100 3.96 -19.26 -2.07
C ILE A 100 3.45 -20.65 -2.43
N ASP A 101 2.24 -21.02 -1.98
CA ASP A 101 1.63 -22.33 -2.21
C ASP A 101 2.01 -22.88 -3.59
N ALA A 102 2.55 -24.10 -3.63
CA ALA A 102 3.01 -24.73 -4.86
C ALA A 102 1.90 -24.79 -5.94
N ALA A 103 0.62 -24.72 -5.54
CA ALA A 103 -0.53 -24.57 -6.44
C ALA A 103 -0.54 -23.24 -7.23
N ALA A 104 -0.07 -22.13 -6.65
CA ALA A 104 0.08 -20.84 -7.32
C ALA A 104 1.36 -20.73 -8.18
N ILE A 105 2.31 -21.63 -7.96
CA ILE A 105 3.48 -21.83 -8.84
C ILE A 105 3.12 -22.79 -9.98
N ALA A 106 2.38 -23.87 -9.70
CA ALA A 106 1.94 -24.87 -10.67
C ALA A 106 0.85 -24.34 -11.63
N SER A 107 -0.08 -23.49 -11.16
CA SER A 107 -1.03 -22.81 -12.04
C SER A 107 -0.34 -21.83 -12.99
N ALA A 108 0.80 -21.25 -12.58
CA ALA A 108 1.63 -20.40 -13.43
C ALA A 108 2.53 -21.20 -14.39
N SER A 109 2.92 -22.44 -14.05
CA SER A 109 3.64 -23.33 -14.98
C SER A 109 2.70 -23.91 -16.05
N GLN A 110 1.39 -24.03 -15.78
CA GLN A 110 0.37 -24.36 -16.78
C GLN A 110 0.03 -23.20 -17.74
N ASP A 111 0.49 -21.97 -17.47
CA ASP A 111 0.40 -20.85 -18.43
C ASP A 111 1.22 -21.12 -19.72
N LEU A 112 2.17 -22.05 -19.68
CA LEU A 112 2.91 -22.51 -20.87
C LEU A 112 2.08 -23.40 -21.81
N ALA A 113 1.02 -24.05 -21.30
CA ALA A 113 0.22 -25.01 -22.06
C ALA A 113 -1.15 -24.45 -22.53
N LEU A 114 -1.74 -23.50 -21.79
CA LEU A 114 -3.12 -23.03 -22.05
C LEU A 114 -3.21 -21.69 -22.81
N GLN A 115 -2.10 -21.10 -23.24
CA GLN A 115 -2.13 -19.94 -24.15
C GLN A 115 -2.37 -20.30 -25.63
N ARG A 116 -2.80 -21.55 -25.90
CA ARG A 116 -3.23 -22.03 -27.23
C ARG A 116 -4.76 -22.07 -27.42
N SER A 117 -5.56 -21.75 -26.41
CA SER A 117 -7.03 -21.71 -26.53
C SER A 117 -7.59 -20.30 -26.25
N ASP A 118 -8.27 -19.73 -27.23
CA ASP A 118 -8.86 -18.38 -27.24
C ASP A 118 -10.10 -18.20 -26.32
N SER A 119 -10.36 -19.15 -25.40
CA SER A 119 -11.54 -19.15 -24.53
C SER A 119 -11.28 -18.44 -23.19
N GLU A 120 -12.07 -17.39 -22.91
CA GLU A 120 -12.02 -16.59 -21.67
C GLU A 120 -12.23 -17.43 -20.37
N GLU A 121 -12.85 -18.60 -20.47
CA GLU A 121 -13.12 -19.51 -19.35
C GLU A 121 -11.85 -20.21 -18.82
N SER A 122 -10.90 -20.53 -19.69
CA SER A 122 -9.69 -21.28 -19.31
C SER A 122 -8.66 -20.40 -18.59
N GLN A 123 -8.62 -19.09 -18.87
CA GLN A 123 -7.73 -18.13 -18.19
C GLN A 123 -8.24 -17.76 -16.78
N ASN A 124 -9.55 -17.78 -16.56
CA ASN A 124 -10.15 -17.56 -15.24
C ASN A 124 -9.97 -18.76 -14.29
N GLN A 125 -9.69 -19.97 -14.79
CA GLN A 125 -9.49 -21.16 -13.96
C GLN A 125 -8.12 -21.19 -13.22
N ALA A 126 -7.12 -20.41 -13.68
CA ALA A 126 -5.77 -20.42 -13.08
C ALA A 126 -5.63 -19.54 -11.82
N ALA A 127 -6.49 -18.53 -11.65
CA ALA A 127 -6.47 -17.61 -10.52
C ALA A 127 -7.74 -17.76 -9.68
N LYS A 128 -7.62 -18.43 -8.51
CA LYS A 128 -8.75 -18.60 -7.57
C LYS A 128 -9.41 -17.26 -7.21
N LEU A 129 -8.61 -16.22 -6.93
CA LEU A 129 -9.10 -14.85 -6.75
C LEU A 129 -8.89 -14.02 -8.01
N THR A 130 -9.88 -13.21 -8.38
CA THR A 130 -9.85 -12.35 -9.58
C THR A 130 -10.02 -10.87 -9.21
N CYS A 131 -9.55 -9.96 -10.06
CA CYS A 131 -9.89 -8.53 -9.94
C CYS A 131 -11.29 -8.27 -10.56
N PRO A 132 -12.10 -7.36 -9.99
CA PRO A 132 -13.41 -7.02 -10.53
C PRO A 132 -13.25 -6.35 -11.90
N LYS A 133 -13.95 -6.89 -12.89
CA LYS A 133 -14.04 -6.31 -14.24
C LYS A 133 -15.08 -5.20 -14.24
N ARG A 134 -14.79 -4.11 -14.94
CA ARG A 134 -15.77 -3.04 -15.12
C ARG A 134 -16.91 -3.54 -16.03
N PRO A 135 -18.18 -3.36 -15.66
CA PRO A 135 -19.30 -3.66 -16.54
C PRO A 135 -19.19 -2.84 -17.84
N LYS A 136 -19.63 -3.42 -18.96
CA LYS A 136 -19.76 -2.66 -20.21
C LYS A 136 -20.78 -1.54 -19.99
N TRP A 137 -20.42 -0.33 -20.37
CA TRP A 137 -21.30 0.82 -20.37
C TRP A 137 -21.37 1.41 -21.77
N ARG A 138 -22.43 2.15 -22.06
CA ARG A 138 -22.67 2.79 -23.35
C ARG A 138 -23.05 4.25 -23.13
N TYR A 139 -22.84 5.10 -24.13
CA TYR A 139 -23.10 6.53 -24.03
C TYR A 139 -24.58 6.89 -23.82
N ASP A 140 -25.51 6.01 -24.17
CA ASP A 140 -26.95 6.15 -23.91
C ASP A 140 -27.32 5.91 -22.44
N MET A 141 -26.45 5.27 -21.65
CA MET A 141 -26.71 4.99 -20.24
C MET A 141 -26.53 6.25 -19.40
N SER A 142 -27.49 6.50 -18.51
CA SER A 142 -27.34 7.56 -17.51
C SER A 142 -26.25 7.20 -16.50
N LYS A 143 -25.61 8.23 -15.92
CA LYS A 143 -24.62 8.04 -14.85
C LYS A 143 -25.12 7.14 -13.72
N LYS A 144 -26.39 7.32 -13.30
CA LYS A 144 -26.98 6.53 -12.20
C LYS A 144 -27.11 5.06 -12.57
N GLU A 145 -27.45 4.74 -13.82
CA GLU A 145 -27.54 3.36 -14.29
C GLU A 145 -26.16 2.70 -14.34
N VAL A 146 -25.14 3.41 -14.82
CA VAL A 146 -23.76 2.92 -14.81
C VAL A 146 -23.29 2.65 -13.39
N GLU A 147 -23.51 3.59 -12.47
CA GLU A 147 -23.13 3.44 -11.06
C GLU A 147 -23.85 2.24 -10.41
N LYS A 148 -25.16 2.08 -10.65
CA LYS A 148 -25.95 0.95 -10.13
C LYS A 148 -25.46 -0.40 -10.68
N ASN A 149 -25.10 -0.47 -11.97
CA ASN A 149 -24.57 -1.67 -12.59
C ASN A 149 -23.20 -2.04 -12.02
N GLU A 150 -22.32 -1.04 -11.84
CA GLU A 150 -21.01 -1.21 -11.19
C GLU A 150 -21.16 -1.70 -9.75
N GLU A 151 -22.06 -1.11 -8.96
CA GLU A 151 -22.33 -1.52 -7.59
C GLU A 151 -22.86 -2.94 -7.50
N GLY A 152 -23.82 -3.31 -8.36
CA GLY A 152 -24.41 -4.65 -8.36
C GLY A 152 -23.43 -5.75 -8.73
N LEU A 153 -22.58 -5.54 -9.75
CA LEU A 153 -21.56 -6.53 -10.15
C LEU A 153 -20.40 -6.58 -9.16
N PHE A 154 -20.02 -5.45 -8.57
CA PHE A 154 -19.00 -5.41 -7.54
C PHE A 154 -19.43 -6.13 -6.26
N GLY A 155 -20.71 -6.00 -5.85
CA GLY A 155 -21.26 -6.75 -4.72
C GLY A 155 -21.18 -8.25 -4.92
N LYS A 156 -21.63 -8.75 -6.08
CA LYS A 156 -21.53 -10.18 -6.42
C LYS A 156 -20.09 -10.69 -6.42
N TRP A 157 -19.16 -9.89 -6.95
CA TRP A 157 -17.74 -10.23 -6.94
C TRP A 157 -17.17 -10.30 -5.51
N LEU A 158 -17.59 -9.41 -4.61
CA LEU A 158 -17.19 -9.46 -3.20
C LEU A 158 -17.68 -10.74 -2.52
N ASP A 159 -18.93 -11.13 -2.75
CA ASP A 159 -19.52 -12.33 -2.15
C ASP A 159 -18.74 -13.59 -2.60
N GLN A 160 -18.43 -13.70 -3.90
CA GLN A 160 -17.61 -14.80 -4.45
C GLN A 160 -16.18 -14.79 -3.89
N ALA A 161 -15.57 -13.61 -3.77
CA ALA A 161 -14.22 -13.50 -3.22
C ALA A 161 -14.18 -13.89 -1.73
N ASP A 162 -15.24 -13.57 -0.97
CA ASP A 162 -15.34 -13.91 0.45
C ASP A 162 -15.52 -15.42 0.67
N GLU A 163 -16.33 -16.08 -0.16
CA GLU A 163 -16.47 -17.54 -0.15
C GLU A 163 -15.11 -18.22 -0.34
N ILE A 164 -14.36 -17.79 -1.36
CA ILE A 164 -13.02 -18.33 -1.65
C ILE A 164 -12.02 -18.07 -0.51
N VAL A 165 -12.09 -16.92 0.14
CA VAL A 165 -11.22 -16.61 1.28
C VAL A 165 -11.59 -17.42 2.51
N ASN A 166 -12.88 -17.61 2.78
CA ASN A 166 -13.36 -18.44 3.89
C ASN A 166 -12.90 -19.88 3.71
N ASP A 167 -13.14 -20.47 2.53
CA ASP A 167 -12.67 -21.82 2.18
C ASP A 167 -11.15 -21.95 2.36
N TRP A 168 -10.38 -20.95 1.92
CA TRP A 168 -8.92 -20.97 2.05
C TRP A 168 -8.43 -20.86 3.50
N CYS A 169 -9.22 -20.23 4.39
CA CYS A 169 -8.95 -20.20 5.82
C CYS A 169 -9.30 -21.56 6.47
N ASP A 170 -10.42 -22.16 6.09
CA ASP A 170 -10.95 -23.39 6.69
C ASP A 170 -10.13 -24.63 6.31
N VAL A 171 -9.60 -24.72 5.07
CA VAL A 171 -8.72 -25.82 4.63
C VAL A 171 -7.48 -25.99 5.52
N SER A 172 -7.04 -24.94 6.22
CA SER A 172 -5.91 -25.04 7.16
C SER A 172 -6.24 -25.76 8.47
N MET A 173 -7.53 -25.94 8.80
CA MET A 173 -7.99 -26.68 9.97
C MET A 173 -8.13 -28.18 9.70
N ASP A 174 -8.34 -28.58 8.44
CA ASP A 174 -8.55 -29.99 8.05
C ASP A 174 -7.26 -30.72 7.63
N SER A 175 -6.17 -29.99 7.34
CA SER A 175 -4.85 -30.61 7.11
C SER A 175 -4.25 -31.25 8.36
N SER A 176 -4.86 -31.04 9.54
CA SER A 176 -4.69 -31.88 10.73
C SER A 176 -5.73 -32.99 10.79
N SER A 177 -5.92 -33.75 9.70
CA SER A 177 -6.69 -34.99 9.77
C SER A 177 -5.90 -36.04 10.57
N PRO A 178 -6.54 -36.73 11.53
CA PRO A 178 -5.87 -37.61 12.46
C PRO A 178 -5.39 -38.85 11.72
N SER A 179 -4.08 -39.07 11.67
CA SER A 179 -3.58 -40.43 11.48
C SER A 179 -4.20 -41.27 12.59
N ASN A 180 -5.04 -42.22 12.20
CA ASN A 180 -5.77 -43.12 13.06
C ASN A 180 -4.75 -43.96 13.86
N SER A 181 -4.31 -43.43 14.98
CA SER A 181 -3.44 -44.06 15.98
C SER A 181 -4.14 -43.82 17.31
N MET A 182 -5.01 -44.75 17.67
CA MET A 182 -5.37 -44.95 19.08
C MET A 182 -4.07 -45.11 19.87
N ASN A 183 -3.63 -44.06 20.56
CA ASN A 183 -2.96 -44.06 21.86
C ASN A 183 -2.27 -42.71 22.14
N SER A 184 -2.70 -42.09 23.24
CA SER A 184 -2.13 -40.95 23.99
C SER A 184 -2.90 -39.63 23.88
N ALA A 185 -3.73 -39.38 24.90
CA ALA A 185 -4.23 -38.06 25.22
C ALA A 185 -3.09 -37.25 25.87
N SER A 186 -2.32 -36.45 25.13
CA SER A 186 -1.56 -35.31 25.71
C SER A 186 -0.79 -34.38 24.76
N ASP A 187 -0.78 -34.52 23.43
CA ASP A 187 -0.15 -33.51 22.56
C ASP A 187 -1.13 -32.97 21.51
N VAL A 188 -2.05 -32.10 21.94
CA VAL A 188 -2.70 -31.18 21.00
C VAL A 188 -1.67 -30.11 20.66
N THR A 189 -0.99 -30.26 19.52
CA THR A 189 -0.09 -29.23 19.00
C THR A 189 -0.92 -28.00 18.65
N HIS A 190 -0.94 -27.02 19.54
CA HIS A 190 -1.61 -25.75 19.29
C HIS A 190 -0.90 -25.04 18.12
N GLU A 191 -1.57 -24.87 16.98
CA GLU A 191 -1.06 -24.11 15.85
C GLU A 191 -1.75 -22.75 15.73
N MET A 192 -1.03 -21.78 15.16
CA MET A 192 -1.59 -20.45 14.94
C MET A 192 -2.57 -20.51 13.76
N PRO A 193 -3.83 -20.05 13.92
CA PRO A 193 -4.80 -20.08 12.83
C PRO A 193 -4.35 -19.17 11.68
N ARG A 194 -4.69 -19.56 10.46
CA ARG A 194 -4.41 -18.76 9.26
C ARG A 194 -5.28 -17.51 9.24
N ALA A 195 -4.66 -16.34 9.06
CA ALA A 195 -5.41 -15.10 8.89
C ALA A 195 -5.98 -14.98 7.47
N PRO A 196 -7.19 -14.41 7.32
CA PRO A 196 -7.76 -14.12 6.02
C PRO A 196 -6.92 -13.07 5.28
N THR A 197 -6.83 -13.21 3.96
CA THR A 197 -6.18 -12.19 3.13
C THR A 197 -6.99 -10.89 3.11
N SER A 198 -6.31 -9.74 3.08
CA SER A 198 -6.97 -8.45 2.88
C SER A 198 -6.81 -7.97 1.43
N PHE A 199 -7.90 -7.47 0.85
CA PHE A 199 -7.93 -6.77 -0.42
C PHE A 199 -8.94 -5.62 -0.36
N GLU A 200 -8.84 -4.69 -1.32
CA GLU A 200 -9.69 -3.50 -1.33
C GLU A 200 -11.17 -3.85 -1.53
N ARG A 201 -12.02 -3.36 -0.64
CA ARG A 201 -13.48 -3.54 -0.70
C ARG A 201 -14.24 -2.28 -1.09
N ASN A 202 -13.54 -1.17 -1.32
CA ASN A 202 -14.16 0.08 -1.74
C ASN A 202 -14.18 0.21 -3.27
N LEU A 203 -15.38 0.20 -3.86
CA LEU A 203 -15.61 0.36 -5.29
C LEU A 203 -14.98 1.64 -5.85
N GLU A 204 -14.98 2.74 -5.10
CA GLU A 204 -14.41 4.01 -5.56
C GLU A 204 -12.91 3.94 -5.85
N VAL A 205 -12.20 3.07 -5.12
CA VAL A 205 -10.77 2.83 -5.34
C VAL A 205 -10.57 1.94 -6.57
N TRP A 206 -11.43 0.94 -6.78
CA TRP A 206 -11.44 0.11 -7.99
C TRP A 206 -11.77 0.90 -9.25
N ARG A 207 -12.68 1.88 -9.17
CA ARG A 207 -12.94 2.85 -10.25
C ARG A 207 -11.68 3.59 -10.69
N GLN A 208 -10.73 3.85 -9.77
CA GLN A 208 -9.45 4.47 -10.14
C GLN A 208 -8.58 3.52 -10.96
N LEU A 209 -8.56 2.22 -10.63
CA LEU A 209 -7.85 1.22 -11.43
C LEU A 209 -8.42 1.16 -12.84
N TRP A 210 -9.75 1.01 -12.96
CA TRP A 210 -10.43 0.96 -14.26
C TRP A 210 -10.11 2.19 -15.11
N ARG A 211 -10.17 3.37 -14.50
CA ARG A 211 -9.81 4.62 -15.18
C ARG A 211 -8.37 4.61 -15.69
N VAL A 212 -7.41 4.16 -14.89
CA VAL A 212 -6.00 4.10 -15.34
C VAL A 212 -5.84 3.12 -16.50
N THR A 213 -6.42 1.93 -16.41
CA THR A 213 -6.30 0.92 -17.47
C THR A 213 -7.02 1.31 -18.76
N GLU A 214 -8.09 2.10 -18.68
CA GLU A 214 -8.84 2.55 -19.86
C GLU A 214 -8.14 3.65 -20.65
N ILE A 215 -7.45 4.56 -19.96
CA ILE A 215 -6.85 5.75 -20.60
C ILE A 215 -5.38 5.57 -20.99
N SER A 216 -4.69 4.61 -20.38
CA SER A 216 -3.24 4.45 -20.54
C SER A 216 -2.93 3.53 -21.71
N GLN A 217 -1.90 3.88 -22.49
CA GLN A 217 -1.37 3.02 -23.56
C GLN A 217 -0.26 2.12 -23.02
N ILE A 218 0.54 2.62 -22.07
CA ILE A 218 1.56 1.82 -21.37
C ILE A 218 1.25 1.83 -19.88
N ILE A 219 1.40 0.68 -19.23
CA ILE A 219 1.15 0.48 -17.81
C ILE A 219 2.45 0.04 -17.13
N LEU A 220 2.91 0.81 -16.16
CA LEU A 220 4.01 0.45 -15.27
C LEU A 220 3.44 -0.20 -14.01
N ILE A 221 3.81 -1.46 -13.78
CA ILE A 221 3.48 -2.19 -12.55
C ILE A 221 4.67 -2.14 -11.60
N LEU A 222 4.54 -1.40 -10.51
CA LEU A 222 5.63 -1.23 -9.56
C LEU A 222 5.63 -2.34 -8.52
N LEU A 223 6.79 -2.99 -8.39
CA LEU A 223 7.05 -4.13 -7.52
C LEU A 223 8.14 -3.74 -6.50
N ASP A 224 7.92 -4.02 -5.22
CA ASP A 224 8.98 -3.93 -4.22
C ASP A 224 9.95 -5.10 -4.39
N SER A 225 11.25 -4.82 -4.58
CA SER A 225 12.26 -5.86 -4.81
C SER A 225 12.41 -6.85 -3.65
N ARG A 226 11.92 -6.51 -2.44
CA ARG A 226 11.97 -7.41 -1.26
C ARG A 226 11.05 -8.62 -1.43
N CYS A 227 9.92 -8.46 -2.10
CA CYS A 227 8.98 -9.54 -2.38
C CYS A 227 8.16 -9.23 -3.65
N PRO A 228 8.75 -9.34 -4.86
CA PRO A 228 8.10 -8.88 -6.09
C PRO A 228 6.78 -9.61 -6.39
N LEU A 229 6.72 -10.90 -6.08
CA LEU A 229 5.57 -11.77 -6.34
C LEU A 229 4.32 -11.37 -5.53
N LEU A 230 4.50 -10.77 -4.36
CA LEU A 230 3.39 -10.23 -3.57
C LEU A 230 2.72 -9.04 -4.27
N HIS A 231 3.50 -8.27 -5.04
CA HIS A 231 3.05 -7.05 -5.72
C HIS A 231 2.55 -7.29 -7.15
N PHE A 232 2.81 -8.46 -7.72
CA PHE A 232 2.23 -8.92 -8.99
C PHE A 232 1.48 -10.24 -8.83
N PRO A 233 0.30 -10.23 -8.16
CA PRO A 233 -0.47 -11.43 -7.92
C PRO A 233 -1.11 -11.97 -9.22
N PRO A 234 -1.46 -13.28 -9.26
CA PRO A 234 -2.16 -13.88 -10.40
C PRO A 234 -3.44 -13.14 -10.80
N SER A 235 -4.20 -12.63 -9.83
CA SER A 235 -5.43 -11.84 -10.06
C SER A 235 -5.19 -10.62 -10.94
N LEU A 236 -4.10 -9.89 -10.70
CA LEU A 236 -3.72 -8.71 -11.48
C LEU A 236 -3.13 -9.11 -12.83
N SER A 237 -2.32 -10.17 -12.87
CA SER A 237 -1.77 -10.69 -14.12
C SER A 237 -2.88 -11.11 -15.10
N ALA A 238 -3.87 -11.87 -14.63
CA ALA A 238 -5.03 -12.29 -15.42
C ALA A 238 -5.91 -11.10 -15.85
N TYR A 239 -6.09 -10.11 -14.96
CA TYR A 239 -6.82 -8.89 -15.28
C TYR A 239 -6.15 -8.10 -16.42
N LEU A 240 -4.85 -7.86 -16.35
CA LEU A 240 -4.11 -7.12 -17.39
C LEU A 240 -3.96 -7.92 -18.70
N SER A 241 -3.92 -9.25 -18.60
CA SER A 241 -3.85 -10.14 -19.77
C SER A 241 -5.20 -10.32 -20.48
N SER A 242 -6.29 -9.83 -19.88
CA SER A 242 -7.62 -9.94 -20.47
C SER A 242 -7.65 -9.24 -21.85
N PRO A 243 -8.29 -9.83 -22.88
CA PRO A 243 -8.18 -9.34 -24.27
C PRO A 243 -8.52 -7.86 -24.45
N HIS A 244 -9.49 -7.34 -23.69
CA HIS A 244 -9.91 -5.93 -23.75
C HIS A 244 -8.85 -4.94 -23.27
N ILE A 245 -7.92 -5.36 -22.41
CA ILE A 245 -6.80 -4.53 -21.91
C ILE A 245 -5.53 -4.83 -22.71
N ALA A 246 -5.19 -6.12 -22.88
CA ALA A 246 -3.95 -6.56 -23.53
C ALA A 246 -3.86 -6.10 -25.00
N ASN A 247 -4.98 -6.01 -25.71
CA ASN A 247 -4.99 -5.54 -27.11
C ASN A 247 -4.68 -4.04 -27.25
N ARG A 248 -4.88 -3.26 -26.18
CA ARG A 248 -4.83 -1.78 -26.21
C ARG A 248 -3.63 -1.22 -25.48
N THR A 249 -3.05 -2.01 -24.58
CA THR A 249 -2.04 -1.56 -23.63
C THR A 249 -0.82 -2.46 -23.64
N ARG A 250 0.31 -1.93 -23.19
CA ARG A 250 1.54 -2.69 -22.92
C ARG A 250 1.94 -2.55 -21.47
N THR A 251 2.40 -3.65 -20.87
CA THR A 251 2.72 -3.71 -19.44
C THR A 251 4.21 -3.89 -19.24
N ILE A 252 4.80 -3.06 -18.38
CA ILE A 252 6.20 -3.15 -17.95
C ILE A 252 6.23 -3.39 -16.44
N LEU A 253 7.01 -4.37 -16.00
CA LEU A 253 7.27 -4.61 -14.58
C LEU A 253 8.46 -3.77 -14.11
N VAL A 254 8.25 -2.99 -13.05
CA VAL A 254 9.25 -2.07 -12.51
C VAL A 254 9.65 -2.51 -11.10
N LEU A 255 10.83 -3.11 -10.97
CA LEU A 255 11.44 -3.47 -9.69
C LEU A 255 12.02 -2.23 -9.02
N THR A 256 11.36 -1.81 -7.95
CA THR A 256 11.73 -0.66 -7.12
C THR A 256 12.54 -1.10 -5.89
N LYS A 257 13.16 -0.13 -5.21
CA LYS A 257 13.86 -0.34 -3.94
C LYS A 257 15.08 -1.27 -4.05
N VAL A 258 15.75 -1.26 -5.20
CA VAL A 258 16.93 -2.10 -5.45
C VAL A 258 18.08 -1.75 -4.51
N ASP A 259 18.13 -0.51 -4.04
CA ASP A 259 19.02 -0.02 -2.99
C ASP A 259 18.91 -0.81 -1.67
N ILE A 260 17.73 -1.34 -1.35
CA ILE A 260 17.48 -2.08 -0.09
C ILE A 260 17.87 -3.56 -0.22
N THR A 261 17.53 -4.20 -1.35
CA THR A 261 17.86 -5.61 -1.57
C THR A 261 19.28 -5.80 -2.10
N GLY A 262 19.89 -4.77 -2.67
CA GLY A 262 21.17 -4.85 -3.35
C GLY A 262 21.06 -5.48 -4.74
N HIS A 263 22.01 -5.12 -5.60
CA HIS A 263 21.97 -5.46 -7.03
C HIS A 263 21.93 -6.96 -7.30
N THR A 264 22.72 -7.78 -6.58
CA THR A 264 22.78 -9.23 -6.79
C THR A 264 21.41 -9.91 -6.62
N ARG A 265 20.68 -9.58 -5.55
CA ARG A 265 19.33 -10.14 -5.33
C ARG A 265 18.34 -9.60 -6.36
N ALA A 266 18.45 -8.33 -6.74
CA ALA A 266 17.62 -7.75 -7.78
C ALA A 266 17.87 -8.38 -9.17
N ASP A 267 19.11 -8.78 -9.47
CA ASP A 267 19.47 -9.51 -10.70
C ASP A 267 18.84 -10.90 -10.72
N GLU A 268 18.93 -11.64 -9.61
CA GLU A 268 18.27 -12.95 -9.48
C GLU A 268 16.75 -12.84 -9.61
N TRP A 269 16.13 -11.86 -8.95
CA TRP A 269 14.70 -11.59 -9.13
C TRP A 269 14.34 -11.25 -10.57
N THR A 270 15.18 -10.46 -11.25
CA THR A 270 14.97 -10.11 -12.65
C THR A 270 15.03 -11.35 -13.54
N ARG A 271 16.02 -12.24 -13.33
CA ARG A 271 16.14 -13.50 -14.06
C ARG A 271 14.91 -14.39 -13.84
N PHE A 272 14.51 -14.56 -12.58
CA PHE A 272 13.35 -15.36 -12.21
C PHE A 272 12.06 -14.82 -12.85
N LEU A 273 11.83 -13.50 -12.77
CA LEU A 273 10.63 -12.89 -13.33
C LEU A 273 10.63 -12.93 -14.87
N LYS A 274 11.79 -12.85 -15.54
CA LYS A 274 11.88 -13.03 -17.00
C LYS A 274 11.49 -14.44 -17.42
N ILE A 275 11.93 -15.44 -16.66
CA ILE A 275 11.53 -16.84 -16.90
C ILE A 275 10.03 -17.00 -16.67
N LYS A 276 9.50 -16.41 -15.60
CA LYS A 276 8.08 -16.51 -15.23
C LYS A 276 7.15 -15.73 -16.16
N PHE A 277 7.57 -14.56 -16.63
CA PHE A 277 6.79 -13.65 -17.46
C PHE A 277 7.57 -13.25 -18.72
N PRO A 278 7.79 -14.18 -19.67
CA PRO A 278 8.71 -13.96 -20.80
C PRO A 278 8.28 -12.84 -21.76
N ARG A 279 6.99 -12.47 -21.75
CA ARG A 279 6.44 -11.40 -22.60
C ARG A 279 6.49 -10.01 -21.96
N LEU A 280 6.84 -9.90 -20.69
CA LEU A 280 6.81 -8.61 -19.97
C LEU A 280 8.22 -8.06 -19.81
N PRO A 281 8.51 -6.84 -20.30
CA PRO A 281 9.76 -6.15 -20.00
C PRO A 281 9.90 -5.91 -18.50
N ILE A 282 11.13 -6.08 -17.99
CA ILE A 282 11.44 -5.91 -16.57
C ILE A 282 12.54 -4.87 -16.42
N VAL A 283 12.22 -3.79 -15.73
CA VAL A 283 13.11 -2.66 -15.48
C VAL A 283 13.37 -2.54 -13.99
N ARG A 284 14.59 -2.17 -13.62
CA ARG A 284 14.99 -1.87 -12.24
C ARG A 284 15.11 -0.37 -12.05
N VAL A 285 14.71 0.12 -10.88
CA VAL A 285 14.80 1.54 -10.55
C VAL A 285 15.20 1.77 -9.10
N GLU A 286 16.01 2.81 -8.91
CA GLU A 286 16.29 3.45 -7.64
C GLU A 286 15.73 4.87 -7.70
N ALA A 287 15.19 5.36 -6.58
CA ALA A 287 14.45 6.62 -6.53
C ALA A 287 15.03 7.62 -5.53
N TYR A 288 16.15 7.29 -4.89
CA TYR A 288 16.78 8.09 -3.86
C TYR A 288 18.29 8.13 -4.05
N ALA A 289 18.87 9.30 -3.79
CA ALA A 289 20.30 9.44 -3.54
C ALA A 289 20.55 9.76 -2.08
N ASP A 290 21.55 9.12 -1.48
CA ASP A 290 22.05 9.46 -0.16
C ASP A 290 22.79 10.80 -0.25
N THR A 291 22.30 11.82 0.47
CA THR A 291 23.12 13.01 0.71
C THR A 291 24.04 12.72 1.89
N VAL A 292 25.22 12.17 1.59
CA VAL A 292 26.35 12.33 2.50
C VAL A 292 26.76 13.80 2.37
N ASN A 293 26.59 14.57 3.43
CA ASN A 293 27.09 15.94 3.47
C ASN A 293 28.50 15.86 4.08
N PRO A 294 29.59 15.81 3.29
CA PRO A 294 30.93 15.56 3.81
C PRO A 294 31.43 16.66 4.76
N GLU A 295 30.83 17.84 4.76
CA GLU A 295 31.26 18.99 5.57
C GLU A 295 30.57 19.08 6.95
N SER A 296 29.51 18.31 7.22
CA SER A 296 28.88 18.30 8.55
C SER A 296 29.46 17.17 9.40
N GLY A 297 30.52 17.48 10.14
CA GLY A 297 31.15 16.56 11.08
C GLY A 297 30.15 15.86 12.00
N ALA A 298 30.23 14.53 12.03
CA ALA A 298 29.92 13.59 13.11
C ALA A 298 28.77 13.90 14.11
N ALA A 299 27.71 14.60 13.72
CA ALA A 299 26.43 14.55 14.40
C ALA A 299 25.52 13.63 13.58
N ALA A 300 24.91 12.64 14.23
CA ALA A 300 23.97 11.68 13.65
C ALA A 300 22.67 12.35 13.15
N GLY A 301 22.81 13.26 12.19
CA GLY A 301 21.75 13.94 11.47
C GLY A 301 21.08 12.95 10.52
N ARG A 302 19.76 12.92 10.57
CA ARG A 302 18.92 12.08 9.70
C ARG A 302 19.43 12.15 8.25
N ARG A 303 19.78 11.00 7.67
CA ARG A 303 20.08 10.87 6.23
C ARG A 303 18.94 11.53 5.44
N ALA A 304 19.23 12.66 4.81
CA ALA A 304 18.27 13.32 3.95
C ALA A 304 18.35 12.63 2.58
N HIS A 305 17.23 12.06 2.14
CA HIS A 305 17.16 11.41 0.84
C HIS A 305 16.60 12.42 -0.16
N GLN A 306 17.34 12.69 -1.23
CA GLN A 306 16.85 13.52 -2.33
C GLN A 306 16.24 12.63 -3.42
N PRO A 307 15.12 13.03 -4.06
CA PRO A 307 14.59 12.30 -5.21
C PRO A 307 15.61 12.29 -6.34
N HIS A 308 16.11 11.11 -6.69
CA HIS A 308 17.11 10.96 -7.75
C HIS A 308 16.98 9.57 -8.36
N ILE A 309 17.00 9.52 -9.69
CA ILE A 309 17.10 8.27 -10.45
C ILE A 309 18.48 8.21 -11.11
N PRO A 310 19.31 7.19 -10.81
CA PRO A 310 20.60 7.04 -11.47
C PRO A 310 20.47 6.99 -13.00
N PRO A 311 21.40 7.60 -13.77
CA PRO A 311 21.28 7.72 -15.22
C PRO A 311 21.06 6.39 -15.96
N LYS A 312 21.73 5.32 -15.51
CA LYS A 312 21.58 3.97 -16.10
C LYS A 312 20.15 3.43 -15.96
N PHE A 313 19.54 3.60 -14.78
CA PHE A 313 18.16 3.17 -14.55
C PHE A 313 17.16 4.02 -15.33
N ARG A 314 17.42 5.34 -15.44
CA ARG A 314 16.61 6.23 -16.26
C ARG A 314 16.65 5.84 -17.74
N GLN A 315 17.84 5.59 -18.29
CA GLN A 315 18.01 5.12 -19.67
C GLN A 315 17.30 3.80 -19.90
N SER A 316 17.46 2.82 -19.00
CA SER A 316 16.80 1.52 -19.12
C SER A 316 15.27 1.64 -19.09
N LEU A 317 14.71 2.51 -18.24
CA LEU A 317 13.26 2.73 -18.20
C LEU A 317 12.74 3.42 -19.47
N VAL A 318 13.42 4.47 -19.93
CA VAL A 318 13.04 5.20 -21.15
C VAL A 318 13.17 4.29 -22.38
N GLN A 319 14.21 3.46 -22.44
CA GLN A 319 14.38 2.48 -23.51
C GLN A 319 13.24 1.45 -23.53
N ALA A 320 12.84 0.90 -22.39
CA ALA A 320 11.72 -0.03 -22.32
C ALA A 320 10.38 0.64 -22.71
N LEU A 321 10.19 1.91 -22.35
CA LEU A 321 9.01 2.69 -22.77
C LEU A 321 9.00 2.91 -24.28
N ARG A 322 10.16 3.22 -24.87
CA ARG A 322 10.33 3.39 -26.31
C ARG A 322 10.02 2.09 -27.06
N GLU A 323 10.56 0.96 -26.61
CA GLU A 323 10.29 -0.35 -27.23
C GLU A 323 8.80 -0.71 -27.21
N MET A 324 8.11 -0.47 -26.10
CA MET A 324 6.66 -0.71 -26.00
C MET A 324 5.84 0.28 -26.84
N HIS A 325 6.31 1.51 -26.99
CA HIS A 325 5.69 2.50 -27.87
C HIS A 325 5.86 2.11 -29.34
N ASP A 326 7.07 1.71 -29.74
CA ASP A 326 7.38 1.22 -31.10
C ASP A 326 6.52 -0.02 -31.44
N GLU A 327 6.29 -0.92 -30.48
CA GLU A 327 5.39 -2.06 -30.66
C GLU A 327 3.93 -1.62 -30.89
N LEU A 328 3.46 -0.60 -30.17
CA LEU A 328 2.09 -0.06 -30.33
C LEU A 328 1.90 0.70 -31.64
N LEU A 329 2.98 1.14 -32.29
CA LEU A 329 2.95 1.72 -33.63
C LEU A 329 2.81 0.67 -34.73
N GLN A 330 3.03 -0.61 -34.41
CA GLN A 330 2.88 -1.71 -35.35
C GLN A 330 1.48 -2.31 -35.30
N PRO A 331 0.91 -2.73 -36.46
CA PRO A 331 -0.40 -3.36 -36.49
C PRO A 331 -0.36 -4.70 -35.73
N PRO A 332 -1.37 -4.99 -34.87
CA PRO A 332 -1.46 -6.27 -34.18
C PRO A 332 -1.45 -7.46 -35.14
N ASP A 333 -0.84 -8.58 -34.73
CA ASP A 333 -0.71 -9.79 -35.56
C ASP A 333 -2.04 -10.30 -36.13
N ARG A 334 -3.14 -10.11 -35.38
CA ARG A 334 -4.50 -10.50 -35.78
C ARG A 334 -4.98 -9.77 -37.04
N LEU A 335 -4.43 -8.59 -37.35
CA LEU A 335 -4.78 -7.82 -38.55
C LEU A 335 -3.93 -8.20 -39.76
N LYS A 336 -2.81 -8.91 -39.59
CA LYS A 336 -1.94 -9.31 -40.70
C LYS A 336 -2.65 -10.21 -41.71
N GLY A 337 -3.66 -10.97 -41.28
CA GLY A 337 -4.50 -11.81 -42.15
C GLY A 337 -5.67 -11.09 -42.83
N HIS A 338 -5.90 -9.80 -42.57
CA HIS A 338 -7.03 -9.03 -43.09
C HIS A 338 -6.55 -7.75 -43.80
N PRO A 339 -6.21 -7.81 -45.10
CA PRO A 339 -5.57 -6.70 -45.82
C PRO A 339 -6.41 -5.42 -45.84
N GLU A 340 -7.74 -5.54 -45.93
CA GLU A 340 -8.65 -4.38 -45.91
C GLU A 340 -8.65 -3.66 -44.55
N ARG A 341 -8.56 -4.41 -43.46
CA ARG A 341 -8.49 -3.84 -42.10
C ARG A 341 -7.11 -3.27 -41.81
N LEU A 342 -6.07 -3.87 -42.37
CA LEU A 342 -4.70 -3.39 -42.26
C LEU A 342 -4.53 -2.03 -42.96
N ALA A 343 -5.13 -1.86 -44.15
CA ALA A 343 -5.09 -0.60 -44.90
C ALA A 343 -5.79 0.55 -44.16
N LYS A 344 -6.82 0.26 -43.37
CA LYS A 344 -7.56 1.24 -42.56
C LYS A 344 -7.00 1.40 -41.14
N TRP A 345 -6.04 0.57 -40.73
CA TRP A 345 -5.55 0.57 -39.36
C TRP A 345 -4.68 1.80 -39.08
N LYS A 346 -4.96 2.46 -37.95
CA LYS A 346 -4.13 3.53 -37.41
C LYS A 346 -3.68 3.16 -36.00
N PRO A 347 -2.45 3.55 -35.59
CA PRO A 347 -2.01 3.38 -34.22
C PRO A 347 -2.95 4.07 -33.24
N SER A 348 -3.23 3.42 -32.11
CA SER A 348 -4.02 3.99 -31.01
C SER A 348 -3.21 4.94 -30.12
N VAL A 349 -1.98 5.26 -30.52
CA VAL A 349 -0.98 6.01 -29.76
C VAL A 349 -0.44 7.16 -30.58
N ARG A 350 0.08 8.20 -29.90
CA ARG A 350 0.75 9.32 -30.56
C ARG A 350 1.97 8.79 -31.31
N ARG A 351 2.15 9.19 -32.56
CA ARG A 351 3.19 8.68 -33.46
C ARG A 351 4.55 9.26 -33.12
N ASN A 352 4.61 10.56 -32.92
CA ASN A 352 5.85 11.28 -32.66
C ASN A 352 5.99 11.59 -31.17
N VAL A 353 7.00 10.99 -30.55
CA VAL A 353 7.40 11.24 -29.17
C VAL A 353 8.90 11.51 -29.15
N SER A 354 9.30 12.68 -28.63
CA SER A 354 10.72 13.03 -28.46
C SER A 354 11.31 12.31 -27.23
N TRP A 355 11.84 11.11 -27.45
CA TRP A 355 12.46 10.30 -26.39
C TRP A 355 13.71 10.94 -25.78
N ASP A 356 14.46 11.75 -26.54
CA ASP A 356 15.59 12.52 -26.02
C ASP A 356 15.13 13.58 -25.01
N ALA A 357 14.01 14.27 -25.31
CA ALA A 357 13.40 15.21 -24.38
C ALA A 357 12.89 14.50 -23.12
N VAL A 358 12.29 13.30 -23.25
CA VAL A 358 11.88 12.47 -22.09
C VAL A 358 13.09 12.09 -21.24
N LEU A 359 14.21 11.73 -21.88
CA LEU A 359 15.44 11.35 -21.19
C LEU A 359 16.06 12.53 -20.43
N SER A 360 16.06 13.75 -20.99
CA SER A 360 16.62 14.94 -20.34
C SER A 360 15.64 15.66 -19.40
N ALA A 361 14.34 15.38 -19.48
CA ALA A 361 13.27 16.08 -18.75
C ALA A 361 13.38 15.98 -17.22
N GLN A 362 13.86 17.03 -16.55
CA GLN A 362 13.94 17.14 -15.09
C GLN A 362 13.67 18.59 -14.62
N GLY A 363 13.40 18.78 -13.33
CA GLY A 363 13.29 20.09 -12.70
C GLY A 363 11.88 20.72 -12.75
N GLY A 364 11.83 22.05 -12.67
CA GLY A 364 10.60 22.83 -12.46
C GLY A 364 9.58 22.75 -13.60
N GLN A 365 10.05 22.62 -14.84
CA GLN A 365 9.25 22.44 -16.07
C GLN A 365 8.63 21.03 -16.15
N VAL A 366 9.12 20.12 -15.30
CA VAL A 366 8.64 18.77 -14.97
C VAL A 366 7.16 18.75 -14.57
N GLY A 367 6.31 17.74 -14.74
CA GLY A 367 5.16 17.45 -13.86
C GLY A 367 4.23 18.61 -13.48
N THR A 368 3.83 19.46 -14.42
CA THR A 368 2.70 20.38 -14.23
C THR A 368 1.44 19.53 -14.00
N ALA A 369 0.93 19.56 -12.77
CA ALA A 369 -0.27 18.81 -12.42
C ALA A 369 -1.48 19.57 -12.95
N VAL A 370 -2.21 18.97 -13.88
CA VAL A 370 -3.54 19.45 -14.29
C VAL A 370 -4.56 18.49 -13.71
N GLY A 371 -5.15 18.83 -12.57
CA GLY A 371 -6.05 17.94 -11.85
C GLY A 371 -7.00 18.66 -10.88
N GLY A 372 -8.18 19.03 -11.40
CA GLY A 372 -9.32 19.60 -10.68
C GLY A 372 -10.35 20.14 -11.68
N ALA A 373 -11.60 20.33 -11.28
CA ALA A 373 -12.70 20.89 -12.11
C ALA A 373 -12.46 22.33 -12.64
N THR A 374 -11.25 22.83 -12.50
CA THR A 374 -10.75 24.16 -12.87
C THR A 374 -9.46 24.08 -13.71
N ALA A 375 -9.18 22.93 -14.34
CA ALA A 375 -8.17 22.87 -15.39
C ALA A 375 -8.49 23.92 -16.46
N PRO A 376 -7.55 24.77 -16.88
CA PRO A 376 -7.74 25.56 -18.08
C PRO A 376 -7.92 24.55 -19.21
N ARG A 377 -9.13 24.49 -19.78
CA ARG A 377 -9.24 24.04 -21.16
C ARG A 377 -8.32 24.98 -21.94
N PRO A 378 -7.39 24.50 -22.79
CA PRO A 378 -6.68 25.39 -23.69
C PRO A 378 -7.74 26.27 -24.36
N SER A 379 -7.58 27.58 -24.21
CA SER A 379 -8.52 28.58 -24.71
C SER A 379 -8.77 28.30 -26.18
N HIS A 380 -10.03 28.15 -26.55
CA HIS A 380 -10.51 27.97 -27.92
C HIS A 380 -10.32 29.23 -28.79
N ASP A 381 -9.43 30.15 -28.40
CA ASP A 381 -9.32 31.53 -28.87
C ASP A 381 -8.11 31.80 -29.77
N GLU A 382 -7.34 30.79 -30.19
CA GLU A 382 -6.50 30.97 -31.39
C GLU A 382 -7.35 30.71 -32.64
N PRO A 383 -7.55 31.73 -33.49
CA PRO A 383 -8.44 31.63 -34.63
C PRO A 383 -7.85 30.66 -35.67
N ARG A 384 -8.53 29.53 -35.85
CA ARG A 384 -8.31 28.65 -37.00
C ARG A 384 -8.77 29.38 -38.27
N PRO A 385 -7.93 29.52 -39.31
CA PRO A 385 -8.38 30.04 -40.59
C PRO A 385 -9.24 28.99 -41.28
N GLY A 386 -10.54 29.26 -41.43
CA GLY A 386 -11.49 28.42 -42.15
C GLY A 386 -12.61 27.90 -41.25
N GLY A 387 -13.68 28.69 -41.12
CA GLY A 387 -14.86 28.31 -40.35
C GLY A 387 -15.82 27.42 -41.14
N ALA A 388 -16.46 26.49 -40.42
CA ALA A 388 -17.87 26.14 -40.59
C ALA A 388 -18.40 25.59 -39.26
N SER A 389 -19.53 26.13 -38.84
CA SER A 389 -20.31 25.82 -37.65
C SER A 389 -21.22 24.61 -37.85
N GLY A 390 -21.42 23.82 -36.79
CA GLY A 390 -22.60 22.97 -36.62
C GLY A 390 -22.37 21.47 -36.78
N ASP A 391 -22.67 20.75 -35.69
CA ASP A 391 -23.12 19.37 -35.58
C ASP A 391 -22.25 18.19 -36.06
N GLU A 392 -22.49 17.06 -35.38
CA GLU A 392 -22.00 15.70 -35.60
C GLU A 392 -20.64 15.37 -34.94
N ASP A 393 -20.72 14.73 -33.76
CA ASP A 393 -19.69 13.85 -33.20
C ASP A 393 -19.57 12.61 -34.11
N ASP A 394 -19.13 12.82 -35.35
CA ASP A 394 -18.62 11.76 -36.20
C ASP A 394 -17.26 11.35 -35.63
N GLY A 395 -17.11 10.06 -35.35
CA GLY A 395 -15.95 9.41 -34.73
C GLY A 395 -14.71 9.44 -35.61
N SER A 396 -14.32 10.62 -36.08
CA SER A 396 -13.09 10.88 -36.79
C SER A 396 -11.91 10.68 -35.83
N GLU A 397 -11.28 9.52 -35.98
CA GLU A 397 -10.05 9.04 -35.34
C GLU A 397 -8.93 10.09 -35.41
N THR A 398 -9.00 11.08 -34.54
CA THR A 398 -7.96 12.09 -34.39
C THR A 398 -6.84 11.47 -33.55
N GLU A 399 -5.60 11.62 -34.01
CA GLU A 399 -4.43 11.11 -33.29
C GLU A 399 -4.45 11.57 -31.82
N PRO A 400 -4.22 10.68 -30.84
CA PRO A 400 -4.27 11.07 -29.44
C PRO A 400 -3.21 12.14 -29.13
N GLU A 401 -3.65 13.18 -28.41
CA GLU A 401 -2.83 14.35 -28.10
C GLU A 401 -1.57 14.00 -27.29
N TYR A 402 -1.61 12.96 -26.46
CA TYR A 402 -0.51 12.56 -25.58
C TYR A 402 -0.35 11.04 -25.52
N LEU A 403 0.89 10.56 -25.38
CA LEU A 403 1.18 9.21 -24.92
C LEU A 403 0.92 9.13 -23.41
N THR A 404 -0.02 8.27 -22.98
CA THR A 404 -0.39 8.13 -21.58
C THR A 404 0.23 6.88 -20.96
N ILE A 405 0.98 7.07 -19.88
CA ILE A 405 1.64 6.03 -19.10
C ILE A 405 0.98 5.98 -17.71
N GLY A 406 0.35 4.86 -17.39
CA GLY A 406 -0.29 4.62 -16.11
C GLY A 406 0.65 3.95 -15.11
N LEU A 407 0.65 4.39 -13.85
CA LEU A 407 1.37 3.74 -12.76
C LEU A 407 0.37 2.98 -11.89
N ILE A 408 0.53 1.66 -11.81
CA ILE A 408 -0.27 0.79 -10.94
C ILE A 408 0.67 0.07 -9.97
N GLY A 409 0.20 -0.14 -8.74
CA GLY A 409 0.92 -0.93 -7.75
C GLY A 409 0.33 -0.78 -6.37
N GLN A 410 0.67 -1.70 -5.48
CA GLN A 410 0.17 -1.71 -4.11
C GLN A 410 0.64 -0.48 -3.32
N PRO A 411 0.03 -0.17 -2.16
CA PRO A 411 0.53 0.86 -1.26
C PRO A 411 2.02 0.67 -0.94
N ASN A 412 2.74 1.77 -0.74
CA ASN A 412 4.14 1.78 -0.30
C ASN A 412 5.20 1.12 -1.22
N VAL A 413 4.84 0.59 -2.39
CA VAL A 413 5.82 0.02 -3.35
C VAL A 413 6.79 1.08 -3.89
N GLY A 414 6.36 2.34 -4.01
CA GLY A 414 7.25 3.43 -4.42
C GLY A 414 6.76 4.29 -5.59
N LYS A 415 5.49 4.21 -5.99
CA LYS A 415 4.89 5.02 -7.09
C LYS A 415 5.24 6.49 -7.04
N SER A 416 4.86 7.17 -5.95
CA SER A 416 5.14 8.59 -5.79
C SER A 416 6.64 8.90 -5.63
N SER A 417 7.44 7.96 -5.11
CA SER A 417 8.90 8.10 -5.05
C SER A 417 9.50 8.11 -6.45
N LEU A 418 9.08 7.16 -7.30
CA LEU A 418 9.51 7.07 -8.69
C LEU A 418 9.15 8.35 -9.45
N LEU A 419 7.92 8.84 -9.31
CA LEU A 419 7.50 10.11 -9.93
C LEU A 419 8.39 11.29 -9.52
N ASN A 420 8.66 11.44 -8.21
CA ASN A 420 9.55 12.49 -7.73
C ASN A 420 10.99 12.33 -8.25
N ALA A 421 11.48 11.09 -8.36
CA ALA A 421 12.80 10.81 -8.89
C ALA A 421 12.90 11.09 -10.40
N LEU A 422 11.86 10.77 -11.18
CA LEU A 422 11.78 11.10 -12.61
C LEU A 422 11.80 12.61 -12.83
N PHE A 423 11.09 13.36 -12.00
CA PHE A 423 11.06 14.82 -12.08
C PHE A 423 12.29 15.48 -11.46
N GLY A 424 13.08 14.77 -10.66
CA GLY A 424 14.20 15.31 -9.89
C GLY A 424 13.80 16.28 -8.78
N ILE A 425 12.49 16.44 -8.52
CA ILE A 425 11.97 17.33 -7.48
C ILE A 425 10.74 16.73 -6.78
N PRO A 426 10.53 17.03 -5.48
CA PRO A 426 9.42 16.46 -4.71
C PRO A 426 8.09 17.13 -5.07
N LYS A 427 7.43 16.68 -6.15
CA LYS A 427 6.11 17.18 -6.59
C LYS A 427 4.94 16.44 -5.97
N VAL A 428 5.04 15.12 -5.89
CA VAL A 428 3.99 14.24 -5.37
C VAL A 428 4.24 13.95 -3.90
N LYS A 429 3.20 14.03 -3.07
CA LYS A 429 3.30 13.72 -1.63
C LYS A 429 3.52 12.22 -1.42
N ALA A 430 4.77 11.83 -1.12
CA ALA A 430 5.11 10.48 -0.70
C ALA A 430 5.08 10.36 0.83
N SER A 431 4.67 9.20 1.36
CA SER A 431 4.85 8.88 2.78
C SER A 431 4.95 7.37 2.99
N ARG A 432 5.43 7.00 4.18
CA ARG A 432 5.62 5.61 4.64
C ARG A 432 4.33 4.90 5.02
N THR A 433 3.27 5.65 5.32
CA THR A 433 1.96 5.08 5.64
C THR A 433 1.14 4.91 4.36
N PRO A 434 0.43 3.77 4.19
CA PRO A 434 -0.50 3.56 3.08
C PRO A 434 -1.56 4.66 2.94
N GLY A 435 -2.12 4.82 1.74
CA GLY A 435 -3.27 5.71 1.50
C GLY A 435 -2.94 7.20 1.42
N LYS A 436 -1.73 7.55 0.95
CA LYS A 436 -1.28 8.95 0.82
C LYS A 436 -1.66 9.59 -0.52
N THR A 437 -1.40 8.90 -1.62
CA THR A 437 -2.08 9.19 -2.88
C THR A 437 -3.51 8.73 -2.74
N LYS A 438 -4.43 9.70 -2.62
CA LYS A 438 -5.85 9.44 -2.43
C LYS A 438 -6.67 9.64 -3.70
N HIS A 439 -6.14 10.43 -4.64
CA HIS A 439 -6.82 10.82 -5.86
C HIS A 439 -5.97 10.40 -7.04
N PHE A 440 -6.65 10.01 -8.11
CA PHE A 440 -6.08 9.92 -9.43
C PHE A 440 -5.48 11.28 -9.82
N GLN A 441 -4.25 11.28 -10.32
CA GLN A 441 -3.55 12.51 -10.72
C GLN A 441 -2.95 12.34 -12.11
N THR A 442 -3.04 13.42 -12.89
CA THR A 442 -2.43 13.55 -14.20
C THR A 442 -1.24 14.50 -14.09
N LEU A 443 -0.07 14.03 -14.51
CA LEU A 443 1.20 14.75 -14.47
C LEU A 443 1.85 14.67 -15.84
N PHE A 444 2.40 15.75 -16.37
CA PHE A 444 3.09 15.72 -17.66
C PHE A 444 4.58 15.49 -17.46
N TRP A 445 5.16 14.45 -18.07
CA TRP A 445 6.62 14.29 -18.13
C TRP A 445 7.21 15.22 -19.19
N THR A 446 6.57 15.26 -20.36
CA THR A 446 6.83 16.23 -21.41
C THR A 446 5.48 16.72 -21.95
N PRO A 447 5.43 17.75 -22.81
CA PRO A 447 4.19 18.13 -23.49
C PRO A 447 3.57 16.99 -24.31
N GLU A 448 4.29 15.90 -24.57
CA GLU A 448 3.84 14.76 -25.38
C GLU A 448 3.55 13.51 -24.53
N VAL A 449 4.12 13.43 -23.32
CA VAL A 449 4.04 12.25 -22.46
C VAL A 449 3.35 12.60 -21.15
N ARG A 450 2.22 11.94 -20.91
CA ARG A 450 1.37 12.11 -19.74
C ARG A 450 1.52 10.91 -18.82
N LEU A 451 1.89 11.15 -17.57
CA LEU A 451 1.93 10.18 -16.48
C LEU A 451 0.64 10.24 -15.66
N VAL A 452 0.13 9.08 -15.30
CA VAL A 452 -1.07 8.93 -14.49
C VAL A 452 -0.75 8.15 -13.22
N ASP A 453 -0.96 8.77 -12.05
CA ASP A 453 -0.77 8.14 -10.73
C ASP A 453 -2.13 7.69 -10.17
N CYS A 454 -2.26 6.41 -9.81
CA CYS A 454 -3.41 5.91 -9.07
C CYS A 454 -3.12 5.79 -7.57
N PRO A 455 -4.14 5.88 -6.72
CA PRO A 455 -4.05 5.43 -5.34
C PRO A 455 -3.48 4.00 -5.26
N GLY A 456 -2.73 3.70 -4.19
CA GLY A 456 -2.27 2.33 -3.98
C GLY A 456 -3.45 1.41 -3.72
N LEU A 457 -3.61 0.39 -4.56
CA LEU A 457 -4.70 -0.57 -4.49
C LEU A 457 -4.17 -1.92 -4.00
N VAL A 458 -4.82 -2.49 -2.99
CA VAL A 458 -4.49 -3.83 -2.47
C VAL A 458 -5.24 -4.86 -3.30
N MET A 459 -4.50 -5.61 -4.12
CA MET A 459 -5.06 -6.59 -5.04
C MET A 459 -5.40 -7.91 -4.32
N PRO A 460 -6.46 -8.62 -4.74
CA PRO A 460 -6.81 -9.95 -4.22
C PRO A 460 -5.66 -10.94 -4.41
N ASN A 461 -5.20 -11.58 -3.34
CA ASN A 461 -4.16 -12.61 -3.41
C ASN A 461 -4.28 -13.53 -2.20
N LEU A 462 -4.18 -14.85 -2.37
CA LEU A 462 -4.28 -15.82 -1.27
C LEU A 462 -2.95 -15.89 -0.50
N ILE A 463 -2.70 -14.84 0.30
CA ILE A 463 -1.53 -14.69 1.15
C ILE A 463 -2.00 -14.27 2.55
N PRO A 464 -1.40 -14.80 3.63
CA PRO A 464 -1.78 -14.42 4.99
C PRO A 464 -1.61 -12.92 5.25
N MET A 465 -2.51 -12.37 6.07
CA MET A 465 -2.53 -10.93 6.41
C MET A 465 -1.18 -10.45 6.96
N GLU A 466 -0.48 -11.27 7.73
CA GLU A 466 0.78 -10.92 8.40
C GLU A 466 1.84 -10.52 7.38
N VAL A 467 1.92 -11.26 6.27
CA VAL A 467 2.84 -10.96 5.16
C VAL A 467 2.51 -9.61 4.53
N GLN A 468 1.22 -9.29 4.39
CA GLN A 468 0.77 -8.00 3.85
C GLN A 468 1.10 -6.84 4.79
N VAL A 469 0.94 -7.05 6.11
CA VAL A 469 1.27 -6.07 7.16
C VAL A 469 2.78 -5.81 7.19
N LEU A 470 3.60 -6.87 7.21
CA LEU A 470 5.06 -6.74 7.25
C LEU A 470 5.64 -6.14 5.96
N SER A 471 4.96 -6.35 4.82
CA SER A 471 5.30 -5.70 3.54
C SER A 471 4.82 -4.24 3.46
N GLY A 472 4.10 -3.75 4.48
CA GLY A 472 3.60 -2.38 4.57
C GLY A 472 2.49 -2.05 3.58
N ILE A 473 1.76 -3.05 3.11
CA ILE A 473 0.60 -2.90 2.22
C ILE A 473 -0.58 -2.37 3.04
N LEU A 474 -0.80 -2.96 4.22
CA LEU A 474 -1.85 -2.57 5.14
C LEU A 474 -1.36 -1.51 6.14
N PRO A 475 -2.20 -0.53 6.52
CA PRO A 475 -1.84 0.46 7.51
C PRO A 475 -1.76 -0.19 8.90
N ILE A 476 -0.55 -0.25 9.47
CA ILE A 476 -0.26 -0.86 10.78
C ILE A 476 -1.22 -0.37 11.87
N SER A 477 -1.60 0.92 11.85
CA SER A 477 -2.54 1.50 12.83
C SER A 477 -3.96 0.91 12.79
N ARG A 478 -4.33 0.17 11.74
CA ARG A 478 -5.63 -0.50 11.61
C ARG A 478 -5.55 -2.01 11.86
N VAL A 479 -4.36 -2.55 12.09
CA VAL A 479 -4.17 -3.99 12.34
C VAL A 479 -4.55 -4.29 13.78
N SER A 480 -5.56 -5.15 13.97
CA SER A 480 -6.02 -5.57 15.30
C SER A 480 -5.23 -6.79 15.82
N ALA A 481 -4.84 -7.72 14.96
CA ALA A 481 -4.09 -8.93 15.33
C ALA A 481 -2.57 -8.67 15.43
N ILE A 482 -2.18 -7.73 16.30
CA ILE A 482 -0.79 -7.37 16.55
C ILE A 482 0.06 -8.57 17.05
N PRO A 483 -0.41 -9.39 18.03
CA PRO A 483 0.37 -10.54 18.51
C PRO A 483 0.70 -11.55 17.42
N LEU A 484 -0.26 -11.80 16.51
CA LEU A 484 -0.10 -12.67 15.35
C LEU A 484 1.00 -12.17 14.39
N CYS A 485 0.98 -10.87 14.07
CA CYS A 485 2.01 -10.27 13.21
C CYS A 485 3.41 -10.36 13.84
N ILE A 486 3.51 -10.16 15.17
CA ILE A 486 4.79 -10.28 15.89
C ILE A 486 5.24 -11.72 15.95
N TYR A 487 4.34 -12.68 16.19
CA TYR A 487 4.65 -14.10 16.13
C TYR A 487 5.22 -14.49 14.76
N HIS A 488 4.55 -14.09 13.68
CA HIS A 488 5.03 -14.34 12.32
C HIS A 488 6.41 -13.68 12.07
N ALA A 489 6.59 -12.41 12.44
CA ALA A 489 7.87 -11.73 12.28
C ALA A 489 9.00 -12.36 13.12
N ALA A 490 8.71 -12.80 14.35
CA ALA A 490 9.69 -13.38 15.25
C ALA A 490 10.11 -14.81 14.89
N ARG A 491 9.35 -15.47 14.00
CA ARG A 491 9.77 -16.72 13.34
C ARG A 491 10.76 -16.47 12.20
N LEU A 492 10.74 -15.28 11.59
CA LEU A 492 11.62 -14.91 10.48
C LEU A 492 12.87 -14.14 10.96
N LEU A 493 12.77 -13.42 12.08
CA LEU A 493 13.82 -12.57 12.61
C LEU A 493 13.97 -12.76 14.14
N PRO A 494 15.22 -12.76 14.67
CA PRO A 494 15.45 -12.87 16.10
C PRO A 494 15.19 -11.52 16.78
N LEU A 495 13.92 -11.13 16.89
CA LEU A 495 13.51 -9.79 17.37
C LEU A 495 14.03 -9.48 18.78
N GLU A 496 14.11 -10.48 19.65
CA GLU A 496 14.67 -10.35 20.99
C GLU A 496 16.14 -9.91 20.96
N ARG A 497 16.92 -10.38 19.98
CA ARG A 497 18.32 -9.97 19.79
C ARG A 497 18.40 -8.62 19.09
N LEU A 498 17.61 -8.43 18.03
CA LEU A 498 17.59 -7.18 17.25
C LEU A 498 17.17 -5.97 18.08
N PHE A 499 16.21 -6.16 18.99
CA PHE A 499 15.76 -5.12 19.90
C PHE A 499 16.53 -5.09 21.22
N ASN A 500 17.50 -6.01 21.42
CA ASN A 500 18.29 -6.17 22.64
C ASN A 500 17.37 -6.21 23.89
N LEU A 501 16.50 -7.22 23.94
CA LEU A 501 15.48 -7.38 24.97
C LEU A 501 15.95 -8.35 26.05
N THR A 502 15.65 -7.99 27.30
CA THR A 502 15.74 -8.91 28.44
C THR A 502 14.40 -9.60 28.60
N HIS A 503 14.42 -10.91 28.84
CA HIS A 503 13.20 -11.67 28.99
C HIS A 503 12.38 -11.18 30.20
N PRO A 504 11.04 -11.10 30.11
CA PRO A 504 10.21 -10.57 31.20
C PRO A 504 10.38 -11.34 32.52
N SER A 505 10.60 -12.66 32.49
CA SER A 505 10.80 -13.47 33.70
C SER A 505 12.09 -13.15 34.47
N LEU A 506 13.08 -12.53 33.82
CA LEU A 506 14.32 -12.08 34.45
C LEU A 506 14.23 -10.64 34.98
N THR A 507 13.17 -9.93 34.59
CA THR A 507 12.94 -8.57 35.03
C THR A 507 12.15 -8.66 36.33
N GLU A 508 12.78 -8.35 37.48
CA GLU A 508 12.10 -8.33 38.79
C GLU A 508 10.76 -7.57 38.69
N ALA A 509 9.71 -8.12 39.31
CA ALA A 509 8.37 -7.56 39.25
C ALA A 509 8.36 -6.07 39.69
N PRO A 510 7.68 -5.17 38.96
CA PRO A 510 7.66 -3.77 39.35
C PRO A 510 6.87 -3.59 40.65
N VAL A 511 7.60 -3.13 41.67
CA VAL A 511 7.21 -2.30 42.82
C VAL A 511 5.81 -2.54 43.41
N ALA A 512 5.82 -2.96 44.70
CA ALA A 512 4.70 -3.07 45.61
C ALA A 512 3.56 -2.07 45.35
N ASP A 513 2.35 -2.62 45.28
CA ASP A 513 1.09 -1.88 45.21
C ASP A 513 0.96 -0.95 46.41
N LYS A 514 1.28 0.34 46.24
CA LYS A 514 1.16 1.37 47.30
C LYS A 514 -0.29 1.67 47.71
N ARG A 515 -1.28 0.91 47.23
CA ARG A 515 -2.70 1.08 47.56
C ARG A 515 -3.22 0.15 48.66
N THR A 516 -2.46 -0.86 49.08
CA THR A 516 -2.86 -1.74 50.18
C THR A 516 -2.07 -1.38 51.44
N TRP A 517 -2.77 -0.85 52.45
CA TRP A 517 -2.29 -0.66 53.84
C TRP A 517 -2.09 -2.00 54.58
N ARG A 518 -1.62 -3.04 53.89
CA ARG A 518 -1.21 -4.29 54.53
C ARG A 518 0.31 -4.25 54.68
N GLU A 519 0.77 -4.50 55.90
CA GLU A 519 2.19 -4.66 56.18
C GLU A 519 2.82 -5.64 55.18
N PRO A 520 4.03 -5.36 54.69
CA PRO A 520 4.71 -6.24 53.75
C PRO A 520 4.91 -7.59 54.42
N ARG A 521 4.12 -8.59 54.00
CA ARG A 521 4.40 -9.98 54.33
C ARG A 521 5.75 -10.27 53.69
N VAL A 522 6.77 -10.48 54.53
CA VAL A 522 8.08 -10.98 54.10
C VAL A 522 7.79 -12.29 53.38
N VAL A 523 7.79 -12.25 52.05
CA VAL A 523 7.80 -13.46 51.25
C VAL A 523 9.20 -14.00 51.44
N GLU A 524 9.32 -15.06 52.22
CA GLU A 524 10.56 -15.79 52.41
C GLU A 524 11.21 -16.01 51.04
N SER A 525 12.44 -15.49 50.93
CA SER A 525 13.33 -15.68 49.80
C SER A 525 13.73 -17.16 49.73
N GLY A 526 12.81 -18.00 49.25
CA GLY A 526 12.91 -19.45 49.18
C GLY A 526 12.48 -20.02 47.82
N SER A 527 12.57 -19.23 46.74
CA SER A 527 12.56 -19.80 45.40
C SER A 527 13.99 -19.98 44.96
N GLU A 528 14.47 -21.22 45.06
CA GLU A 528 15.65 -21.72 44.38
C GLU A 528 15.83 -21.02 43.02
N ARG A 529 17.03 -20.50 42.77
CA ARG A 529 17.46 -20.04 41.45
C ARG A 529 17.40 -21.25 40.53
N LYS A 530 16.25 -21.51 39.91
CA LYS A 530 16.14 -22.47 38.82
C LYS A 530 17.23 -22.13 37.82
N ALA A 531 18.07 -23.13 37.56
CA ALA A 531 19.20 -23.06 36.65
C ALA A 531 18.85 -22.29 35.38
N VAL A 532 19.83 -21.55 34.86
CA VAL A 532 19.79 -20.79 33.60
C VAL A 532 19.56 -21.77 32.43
N GLY A 533 18.35 -22.29 32.30
CA GLY A 533 17.87 -22.94 31.10
C GLY A 533 17.67 -21.87 30.02
N GLU A 534 17.97 -22.22 28.78
CA GLU A 534 17.76 -21.34 27.63
C GLU A 534 16.29 -20.89 27.60
N GLN A 535 16.05 -19.59 27.85
CA GLN A 535 14.70 -19.08 28.00
C GLN A 535 13.99 -19.09 26.65
N LYS A 536 12.89 -19.85 26.58
CA LYS A 536 12.05 -19.93 25.40
C LYS A 536 11.20 -18.67 25.32
N TRP A 537 11.34 -17.92 24.22
CA TRP A 537 10.60 -16.69 23.99
C TRP A 537 9.25 -16.98 23.32
N THR A 538 8.20 -16.30 23.76
CA THR A 538 6.94 -16.18 23.01
C THR A 538 6.81 -14.81 22.35
N ALA A 539 5.84 -14.65 21.45
CA ALA A 539 5.55 -13.36 20.84
C ALA A 539 5.06 -12.33 21.88
N MET A 540 4.31 -12.78 22.89
CA MET A 540 3.89 -11.93 24.00
C MET A 540 5.05 -11.53 24.91
N ASP A 541 6.07 -12.38 25.09
CA ASP A 541 7.28 -12.00 25.84
C ASP A 541 8.04 -10.88 25.15
N ILE A 542 8.20 -10.96 23.82
CA ILE A 542 8.83 -9.91 23.01
C ILE A 542 8.07 -8.59 23.17
N LEU A 543 6.74 -8.62 23.05
CA LEU A 543 5.90 -7.43 23.19
C LEU A 543 6.01 -6.82 24.60
N THR A 544 5.99 -7.66 25.62
CA THR A 544 6.06 -7.23 27.02
C THR A 544 7.44 -6.67 27.35
N ALA A 545 8.52 -7.36 26.98
CA ALA A 545 9.89 -6.90 27.17
C ALA A 545 10.15 -5.58 26.42
N TYR A 546 9.63 -5.44 25.20
CA TYR A 546 9.76 -4.19 24.45
C TYR A 546 8.99 -3.03 25.11
N ALA A 547 7.77 -3.28 25.58
CA ALA A 547 6.98 -2.29 26.33
C ALA A 547 7.70 -1.84 27.62
N LEU A 548 8.23 -2.80 28.40
CA LEU A 548 8.99 -2.54 29.62
C LEU A 548 10.25 -1.73 29.34
N LYS A 549 11.04 -2.13 28.33
CA LYS A 549 12.25 -1.40 27.90
C LYS A 549 11.96 0.05 27.51
N LYS A 550 10.77 0.34 26.96
CA LYS A 550 10.35 1.70 26.60
C LYS A 550 9.59 2.44 27.72
N GLY A 551 9.34 1.80 28.86
CA GLY A 551 8.52 2.36 29.94
C GLY A 551 7.06 2.61 29.53
N TRP A 552 6.54 1.86 28.56
CA TRP A 552 5.17 2.02 28.07
C TRP A 552 4.21 1.18 28.91
N VAL A 553 3.37 1.87 29.67
CA VAL A 553 2.37 1.27 30.55
C VAL A 553 0.98 1.82 30.28
N THR A 554 -0.01 0.98 30.52
CA THR A 554 -1.44 1.33 30.40
C THR A 554 -1.87 2.26 31.53
N ALA A 555 -2.63 3.30 31.19
CA ALA A 555 -3.03 4.34 32.15
C ALA A 555 -3.91 3.83 33.30
N LYS A 556 -4.66 2.74 33.10
CA LYS A 556 -5.62 2.22 34.09
C LYS A 556 -4.98 1.27 35.10
N ALA A 557 -4.06 0.42 34.67
CA ALA A 557 -3.58 -0.72 35.46
C ALA A 557 -2.06 -0.79 35.60
N GLY A 558 -1.29 0.15 35.02
CA GLY A 558 0.17 0.14 35.07
C GLY A 558 0.82 -1.05 34.34
N ARG A 559 0.03 -1.89 33.66
CA ARG A 559 0.52 -3.07 32.92
C ARG A 559 1.26 -2.62 31.66
N PRO A 560 2.29 -3.36 31.20
CA PRO A 560 2.99 -3.07 29.95
C PRO A 560 2.03 -2.92 28.77
N ASP A 561 2.18 -1.85 27.99
CA ASP A 561 1.31 -1.55 26.84
C ASP A 561 1.78 -2.30 25.58
N VAL A 562 1.33 -3.55 25.47
CA VAL A 562 1.66 -4.47 24.36
C VAL A 562 1.13 -3.99 23.01
N ASN A 563 0.02 -3.27 22.97
CA ASN A 563 -0.55 -2.76 21.72
C ASN A 563 0.29 -1.62 21.16
N ARG A 564 0.73 -0.71 22.03
CA ARG A 564 1.67 0.36 21.64
C ARG A 564 3.03 -0.22 21.25
N ALA A 565 3.52 -1.21 22.02
CA ALA A 565 4.75 -1.93 21.70
C ALA A 565 4.68 -2.55 20.29
N GLY A 566 3.65 -3.35 20.02
CA GLY A 566 3.57 -4.04 18.74
C GLY A 566 3.34 -3.12 17.55
N ASN A 567 2.52 -2.07 17.67
CA ASN A 567 2.40 -1.05 16.61
C ASN A 567 3.76 -0.43 16.25
N PHE A 568 4.59 -0.15 17.26
CA PHE A 568 5.90 0.42 17.03
C PHE A 568 6.91 -0.62 16.51
N SER A 569 6.91 -1.83 17.06
CA SER A 569 7.78 -2.93 16.63
C SER A 569 7.49 -3.35 15.19
N THR A 570 6.22 -3.52 14.81
CA THR A 570 5.82 -3.79 13.41
C THR A 570 6.21 -2.64 12.49
N SER A 571 6.07 -1.39 12.95
CA SER A 571 6.54 -0.23 12.19
C SER A 571 8.06 -0.25 12.02
N LEU A 572 8.81 -0.56 13.07
CA LEU A 572 10.26 -0.69 13.04
C LEU A 572 10.71 -1.83 12.12
N ILE A 573 10.06 -2.99 12.16
CA ILE A 573 10.40 -4.11 11.26
C ILE A 573 10.22 -3.65 9.81
N PHE A 574 9.11 -2.99 9.49
CA PHE A 574 8.92 -2.39 8.17
C PHE A 574 9.97 -1.30 7.83
N VAL A 575 10.42 -0.54 8.82
CA VAL A 575 11.45 0.53 8.67
C VAL A 575 12.84 -0.05 8.46
N SER A 576 13.23 -1.07 9.23
CA SER A 576 14.57 -1.67 9.25
C SER A 576 14.75 -2.70 8.14
N LEU A 577 13.66 -3.17 7.54
CA LEU A 577 13.66 -3.82 6.23
C LEU A 577 13.78 -2.80 5.07
N LYS A 578 14.09 -1.52 5.36
CA LYS A 578 14.58 -0.51 4.42
C LYS A 578 15.96 -0.07 4.89
#